data_AF-A0A9D3U5P6-F1
#
_entry.id   AF-A0A9D3U5P6-F1
#
_cell.length_a   1.000
_cell.length_b   1.000
_cell.length_c   1.000
_cell.angle_alpha   90.00
_cell.angle_beta   90.00
_cell.angle_gamma   90.00
#
_symmetry.space_group_name_H-M   'P 1'
#
loop_
_entity.id
_entity.type
_entity.pdbx_description
1 polymer ?
#
loop_
_entity_poly.entity_id
_entity_poly.type
_entity_poly.pdbx_seq_one_letter_code
_entity_poly.pdbx_strand_id
1 'polypeptide(L)'
;MMPRWKGKGSQAKANADPMSKIVSQLQSSLIQSETRGLLSSCSVLVEVDAELADLLNRSCFGRPRITVQEDKQWFQLDMEEAFYLCFSLKCLKVIGEDGYIKSNEELWDYLKSKKPVFPVSYKVYSHLRHKNWVVRSGLQYGVDFVAYRHHPALVHSEYAVLALSEGDNDLNGRLRVWSDVHCTVRLCGSVAKTLLTVIVNSNNQGANCPSCLEHYTVEERTITRWNPERSREDQTGPKDGTKKIVKDWCNHMTSPCTSQSTKHNDLAGTVKDKG
;
A
#
# COMPACT_ATOMS: atom_id res chain seq x y z
N MET A 1 4.78 12.88 -13.18
CA MET A 1 4.81 14.10 -12.35
C MET A 1 6.24 14.32 -11.82
N MET A 2 6.65 15.56 -11.56
CA MET A 2 7.95 15.86 -10.92
C MET A 2 7.84 15.69 -9.38
N PRO A 3 8.92 15.32 -8.66
CA PRO A 3 8.90 15.26 -7.19
C PRO A 3 8.61 16.63 -6.57
N ARG A 4 7.90 16.65 -5.45
CA ARG A 4 7.58 17.87 -4.71
C ARG A 4 8.50 18.03 -3.51
N TRP A 5 9.56 18.79 -3.70
CA TRP A 5 10.59 19.03 -2.69
C TRP A 5 10.12 19.99 -1.59
N LYS A 6 10.51 19.73 -0.33
CA LYS A 6 10.17 20.57 0.83
C LYS A 6 11.04 21.82 0.98
N GLY A 7 12.17 21.90 0.30
CA GLY A 7 13.10 23.03 0.44
C GLY A 7 14.19 23.08 -0.62
N LYS A 8 14.90 24.21 -0.67
CA LYS A 8 16.08 24.38 -1.53
C LYS A 8 17.16 23.37 -1.12
N GLY A 9 17.74 22.68 -2.10
CA GLY A 9 18.78 21.68 -1.88
C GLY A 9 18.29 20.27 -1.50
N SER A 10 16.98 20.07 -1.24
CA SER A 10 16.44 18.73 -0.94
C SER A 10 16.71 17.71 -2.06
N GLN A 11 16.64 18.16 -3.32
CA GLN A 11 16.94 17.32 -4.48
C GLN A 11 18.41 16.89 -4.51
N ALA A 12 19.34 17.82 -4.27
CA ALA A 12 20.76 17.52 -4.24
C ALA A 12 21.09 16.53 -3.12
N LYS A 13 20.50 16.72 -1.92
CA LYS A 13 20.65 15.79 -0.79
C LYS A 13 20.12 14.39 -1.13
N ALA A 14 18.94 14.30 -1.74
CA ALA A 14 18.34 13.02 -2.13
C ALA A 14 19.14 12.29 -3.21
N ASN A 15 19.79 13.02 -4.12
CA ASN A 15 20.64 12.44 -5.16
C ASN A 15 22.01 12.00 -4.63
N ALA A 16 22.55 12.72 -3.64
CA ALA A 16 23.83 12.38 -3.01
C ALA A 16 23.76 11.08 -2.19
N ASP A 17 22.59 10.79 -1.61
CA ASP A 17 22.35 9.61 -0.79
C ASP A 17 21.06 8.89 -1.21
N PRO A 18 21.10 8.10 -2.31
CA PRO A 18 19.92 7.44 -2.85
C PRO A 18 19.42 6.33 -1.92
N MET A 19 18.09 6.18 -1.82
CA MET A 19 17.44 5.23 -0.91
C MET A 19 17.92 3.78 -1.09
N SER A 20 18.21 3.35 -2.32
CA SER A 20 18.74 2.01 -2.60
C SER A 20 20.08 1.76 -1.91
N LYS A 21 20.97 2.76 -1.89
CA LYS A 21 22.26 2.68 -1.20
C LYS A 21 22.07 2.60 0.31
N ILE A 22 21.19 3.43 0.87
CA ILE A 22 20.89 3.44 2.31
C ILE A 22 20.31 2.10 2.76
N VAL A 23 19.36 1.52 2.01
CA VAL A 23 18.76 0.22 2.32
C VAL A 23 19.78 -0.90 2.21
N SER A 24 20.68 -0.86 1.23
CA SER A 24 21.78 -1.83 1.12
C SER A 24 22.75 -1.74 2.30
N GLN A 25 23.10 -0.53 2.75
CA GLN A 25 23.92 -0.31 3.95
C GLN A 25 23.23 -0.87 5.20
N LEU A 26 21.95 -0.54 5.40
CA LEU A 26 21.15 -1.08 6.50
C LEU A 26 21.17 -2.61 6.50
N GLN A 27 20.94 -3.23 5.34
CA GLN A 27 20.92 -4.69 5.21
C GLN A 27 22.25 -5.31 5.66
N SER A 28 23.39 -4.78 5.19
CA SER A 28 24.70 -5.25 5.58
C SER A 28 24.96 -5.08 7.09
N SER A 29 24.62 -3.92 7.65
CA SER A 29 24.78 -3.65 9.08
C SER A 29 23.94 -4.57 9.97
N LEU A 30 22.68 -4.82 9.60
CA LEU A 30 21.78 -5.73 10.33
C LEU A 30 22.27 -7.18 10.31
N ILE A 31 22.82 -7.64 9.18
CA ILE A 31 23.41 -8.98 9.05
C ILE A 31 24.66 -9.09 9.93
N GLN A 32 25.54 -8.09 9.88
CA GLN A 32 26.80 -8.11 10.64
C GLN A 32 26.58 -8.10 12.16
N SER A 33 25.57 -7.38 12.65
CA SER A 33 25.25 -7.32 14.07
C SER A 33 24.35 -8.46 14.56
N GLU A 34 23.96 -9.39 13.68
CA GLU A 34 22.96 -10.43 13.95
C GLU A 34 21.69 -9.91 14.63
N THR A 35 21.19 -8.76 14.16
CA THR A 35 20.10 -8.03 14.83
C THR A 35 18.86 -8.90 15.04
N ARG A 36 18.29 -8.80 16.26
CA ARG A 36 17.11 -9.56 16.67
C ARG A 36 15.96 -8.61 17.00
N GLY A 37 14.78 -8.94 16.50
CA GLY A 37 13.54 -8.22 16.81
C GLY A 37 12.65 -9.05 17.73
N LEU A 38 12.17 -8.46 18.81
CA LEU A 38 11.22 -9.06 19.73
C LEU A 38 9.80 -8.85 19.20
N LEU A 39 9.08 -9.93 18.93
CA LEU A 39 7.69 -9.89 18.51
C LEU A 39 6.81 -9.43 19.68
N SER A 40 6.02 -8.38 19.46
CA SER A 40 5.11 -7.81 20.44
C SER A 40 3.75 -7.53 19.79
N SER A 41 2.82 -8.47 19.94
CA SER A 41 1.44 -8.42 19.44
C SER A 41 1.33 -8.06 17.94
N CYS A 42 1.29 -6.77 17.60
CA CYS A 42 1.12 -6.26 16.23
C CYS A 42 2.34 -5.49 15.72
N SER A 43 3.49 -5.60 16.38
CA SER A 43 4.73 -4.93 15.98
C SER A 43 5.97 -5.74 16.40
N VAL A 44 7.13 -5.37 15.86
CA VAL A 44 8.41 -5.96 16.27
C VAL A 44 9.30 -4.86 16.84
N LEU A 45 9.82 -5.08 18.05
CA LEU A 45 10.72 -4.16 18.72
C LEU A 45 12.16 -4.60 18.51
N VAL A 46 13.00 -3.68 18.04
CA VAL A 46 14.42 -3.94 17.78
C VAL A 46 15.23 -3.01 18.66
N GLU A 47 16.13 -3.57 19.45
CA GLU A 47 17.13 -2.81 20.19
C GLU A 47 18.34 -2.56 19.28
N VAL A 48 18.74 -1.31 19.13
CA VAL A 48 19.82 -0.89 18.23
C VAL A 48 20.76 0.12 18.89
N ASP A 49 22.00 0.14 18.42
CA ASP A 49 22.97 1.21 18.72
C ASP A 49 22.70 2.48 17.90
N ALA A 50 23.49 3.52 18.13
CA ALA A 50 23.34 4.81 17.47
C ALA A 50 23.58 4.76 15.94
N GLU A 51 24.50 3.93 15.46
CA GLU A 51 24.82 3.83 14.03
C GLU A 51 23.67 3.17 13.27
N LEU A 52 23.16 2.05 13.80
CA LEU A 52 22.04 1.34 13.22
C LEU A 52 20.73 2.14 13.35
N ALA A 53 20.57 2.92 14.42
CA ALA A 53 19.47 3.87 14.56
C ALA A 53 19.47 4.95 13.46
N ASP A 54 20.65 5.52 13.12
CA ASP A 54 20.78 6.46 12.00
C ASP A 54 20.35 5.80 10.67
N LEU A 55 20.81 4.57 10.43
CA LEU A 55 20.46 3.82 9.23
C LEU A 55 18.95 3.51 9.15
N LEU A 56 18.32 3.11 10.26
CA LEU A 56 16.87 2.87 10.30
C LEU A 56 16.07 4.15 10.04
N ASN A 57 16.50 5.27 10.60
CA ASN A 57 15.88 6.57 10.35
C ASN A 57 16.02 6.96 8.87
N ARG A 58 17.23 6.88 8.30
CA ARG A 58 17.51 7.27 6.91
C ARG A 58 16.82 6.38 5.88
N SER A 59 16.73 5.08 6.15
CA SER A 59 16.02 4.09 5.32
C SER A 59 14.50 4.08 5.52
N CYS A 60 14.02 4.84 6.52
CA CYS A 60 12.62 4.98 6.87
C CYS A 60 11.95 3.64 7.22
N PHE A 61 12.64 2.78 7.98
CA PHE A 61 12.05 1.60 8.59
C PHE A 61 11.75 1.87 10.07
N GLY A 62 10.53 1.56 10.49
CA GLY A 62 10.12 1.65 11.89
C GLY A 62 10.01 3.08 12.41
N ARG A 63 9.86 3.18 13.73
CA ARG A 63 9.80 4.44 14.48
C ARG A 63 10.60 4.28 15.77
N PRO A 64 11.42 5.28 16.14
CA PRO A 64 12.09 5.26 17.43
C PRO A 64 11.04 5.32 18.55
N ARG A 65 11.29 4.58 19.62
CA ARG A 65 10.56 4.62 20.89
C ARG A 65 11.42 5.34 21.91
N ILE A 66 10.77 6.14 22.76
CA ILE A 66 11.45 6.91 23.80
C ILE A 66 12.12 5.93 24.76
N THR A 67 13.42 6.07 24.96
CA THR A 67 14.21 5.29 25.92
C THR A 67 14.71 6.18 27.04
N VAL A 68 14.85 5.61 28.23
CA VAL A 68 15.43 6.29 29.42
C VAL A 68 16.95 6.07 29.50
N GLN A 69 17.48 5.09 28.76
CA GLN A 69 18.90 4.75 28.72
C GLN A 69 19.60 5.48 27.56
N GLU A 70 20.79 6.02 27.82
CA GLU A 70 21.50 6.93 26.89
C GLU A 70 22.10 6.23 25.66
N ASP A 71 22.52 4.95 25.78
CA ASP A 71 23.33 4.29 24.73
C ASP A 71 22.56 3.33 23.82
N LYS A 72 21.31 3.00 24.14
CA LYS A 72 20.50 2.04 23.36
C LYS A 72 19.14 2.59 23.03
N GLN A 73 18.75 2.41 21.77
CA GLN A 73 17.49 2.90 21.23
C GLN A 73 16.60 1.75 20.78
N TRP A 74 15.32 1.83 21.11
CA TRP A 74 14.33 0.87 20.66
C TRP A 74 13.63 1.40 19.42
N PHE A 75 13.55 0.58 18.37
CA PHE A 75 12.76 0.86 17.18
C PHE A 75 11.58 -0.08 17.10
N GLN A 76 10.41 0.48 16.86
CA GLN A 76 9.20 -0.29 16.58
C GLN A 76 9.01 -0.38 15.06
N LEU A 77 9.02 -1.61 14.54
CA LEU A 77 8.69 -1.95 13.16
C LEU A 77 7.23 -2.37 13.07
N ASP A 78 6.54 -1.88 12.05
CA ASP A 78 5.22 -2.38 11.68
C ASP A 78 5.34 -3.82 11.11
N MET A 79 4.25 -4.59 11.10
CA MET A 79 4.25 -6.00 10.66
C MET A 79 4.84 -6.20 9.26
N GLU A 80 4.46 -5.34 8.30
CA GLU A 80 4.99 -5.39 6.94
C GLU A 80 6.47 -5.03 6.87
N GLU A 81 6.92 -4.06 7.68
CA GLU A 81 8.32 -3.65 7.75
C GLU A 81 9.18 -4.79 8.30
N ALA A 82 8.76 -5.37 9.43
CA ALA A 82 9.47 -6.47 10.07
C ALA A 82 9.56 -7.70 9.17
N PHE A 83 8.44 -8.10 8.55
CA PHE A 83 8.43 -9.23 7.64
C PHE A 83 9.24 -8.94 6.36
N TYR A 84 9.31 -7.70 5.88
CA TYR A 84 10.18 -7.33 4.75
C TYR A 84 11.67 -7.46 5.09
N LEU A 85 12.09 -6.96 6.26
CA LEU A 85 13.49 -7.09 6.71
C LEU A 85 13.88 -8.55 6.96
N CYS A 86 12.95 -9.37 7.47
CA CYS A 86 13.15 -10.77 7.77
C CYS A 86 13.11 -11.66 6.51
N PHE A 87 12.05 -11.58 5.70
CA PHE A 87 11.82 -12.48 4.57
C PHE A 87 12.47 -11.99 3.27
N SER A 88 12.25 -10.72 2.88
CA SER A 88 12.75 -10.19 1.60
C SER A 88 14.23 -9.83 1.67
N LEU A 89 14.66 -9.10 2.71
CA LEU A 89 16.05 -8.68 2.85
C LEU A 89 16.92 -9.68 3.64
N LYS A 90 16.31 -10.65 4.34
CA LYS A 90 17.02 -11.70 5.09
C LYS A 90 18.07 -11.16 6.07
N CYS A 91 17.73 -10.04 6.72
CA CYS A 91 18.65 -9.30 7.59
C CYS A 91 18.17 -9.16 9.04
N LEU A 92 16.94 -9.56 9.36
CA LEU A 92 16.39 -9.49 10.72
C LEU A 92 15.91 -10.88 11.16
N LYS A 93 16.30 -11.31 12.37
CA LYS A 93 15.77 -12.52 13.03
C LYS A 93 14.66 -12.09 14.01
N VAL A 94 13.46 -12.66 13.92
CA VAL A 94 12.34 -12.33 14.82
C VAL A 94 12.21 -13.39 15.90
N ILE A 95 12.23 -12.98 17.16
CA ILE A 95 12.04 -13.83 18.33
C ILE A 95 10.58 -13.71 18.80
N GLY A 96 9.92 -14.85 19.01
CA GLY A 96 8.57 -14.91 19.57
C GLY A 96 8.51 -14.62 21.07
N GLU A 97 7.29 -14.55 21.61
CA GLU A 97 7.06 -14.40 23.05
C GLU A 97 7.57 -15.61 23.87
N ASP A 98 7.72 -16.76 23.20
CA ASP A 98 8.29 -18.00 23.73
C ASP A 98 9.83 -17.99 23.80
N GLY A 99 10.48 -16.92 23.32
CA GLY A 99 11.94 -16.78 23.33
C GLY A 99 12.66 -17.48 22.17
N TYR A 100 11.93 -18.15 21.27
CA TYR A 100 12.51 -18.84 20.12
C TYR A 100 12.46 -17.98 18.85
N ILE A 101 13.44 -18.17 17.96
CA ILE A 101 13.43 -17.53 16.64
C ILE A 101 12.33 -18.17 15.80
N LYS A 102 11.44 -17.33 15.26
CA LYS A 102 10.35 -17.78 14.39
C LYS A 102 10.85 -18.04 12.98
N SER A 103 10.43 -19.15 12.39
CA SER A 103 10.61 -19.38 10.95
C SER A 103 9.78 -18.39 10.14
N ASN A 104 10.04 -18.30 8.83
CA ASN A 104 9.26 -17.43 7.94
C ASN A 104 7.79 -17.86 7.90
N GLU A 105 7.54 -19.17 7.96
CA GLU A 105 6.20 -19.77 7.96
C GLU A 105 5.46 -19.49 9.27
N GLU A 106 6.12 -19.70 10.41
CA GLU A 106 5.54 -19.40 11.73
C GLU A 106 5.22 -17.91 11.89
N LEU A 107 6.14 -17.04 11.47
CA LEU A 107 5.93 -15.61 11.50
C LEU A 107 4.79 -15.20 10.57
N TRP A 108 4.73 -15.77 9.37
CA TRP A 108 3.65 -15.52 8.42
C TRP A 108 2.28 -15.90 8.96
N ASP A 109 2.15 -17.09 9.55
CA ASP A 109 0.90 -17.56 10.16
C ASP A 109 0.49 -16.69 11.34
N TYR A 110 1.46 -16.29 12.17
CA TYR A 110 1.21 -15.35 13.26
C TYR A 110 0.66 -14.01 12.73
N LEU A 111 1.32 -13.41 11.74
CA LEU A 111 0.93 -12.11 11.21
C LEU A 111 -0.44 -12.15 10.52
N LYS A 112 -0.75 -13.23 9.78
CA LYS A 112 -2.09 -13.47 9.23
C LYS A 112 -3.15 -13.57 10.32
N SER A 113 -2.86 -14.28 11.42
CA SER A 113 -3.80 -14.43 12.53
C SER A 113 -4.14 -13.09 13.20
N LYS A 114 -3.17 -12.16 13.26
CA LYS A 114 -3.36 -10.81 13.82
C LYS A 114 -4.02 -9.85 12.83
N LYS A 115 -3.71 -9.98 11.54
CA LYS A 115 -4.21 -9.13 10.47
C LYS A 115 -4.59 -10.02 9.27
N PRO A 116 -5.86 -10.41 9.11
CA PRO A 116 -6.29 -11.29 8.02
C PRO A 116 -5.95 -10.75 6.62
N VAL A 117 -5.93 -9.42 6.47
CA VAL A 117 -5.57 -8.70 5.24
C VAL A 117 -4.06 -8.60 5.01
N PHE A 118 -3.24 -9.16 5.91
CA PHE A 118 -1.78 -9.07 5.87
C PHE A 118 -1.16 -9.57 4.57
N PRO A 119 -1.57 -10.70 3.96
CA PRO A 119 -0.97 -11.16 2.71
C PRO A 119 -1.05 -10.14 1.58
N VAL A 120 -2.22 -9.51 1.42
CA VAL A 120 -2.45 -8.44 0.44
C VAL A 120 -1.65 -7.19 0.80
N SER A 121 -1.75 -6.75 2.05
CA SER A 121 -1.04 -5.58 2.58
C SER A 121 0.48 -5.70 2.39
N TYR A 122 1.05 -6.87 2.71
CA TYR A 122 2.47 -7.16 2.56
C TYR A 122 2.90 -7.28 1.10
N LYS A 123 2.09 -7.90 0.23
CA LYS A 123 2.39 -7.96 -1.21
C LYS A 123 2.49 -6.54 -1.80
N VAL A 124 1.57 -5.64 -1.43
CA VAL A 124 1.62 -4.23 -1.84
C VAL A 124 2.85 -3.53 -1.26
N TYR A 125 3.11 -3.69 0.05
CA TYR A 125 4.26 -3.08 0.71
C TYR A 125 5.58 -3.50 0.07
N SER A 126 5.79 -4.81 -0.09
CA SER A 126 7.00 -5.37 -0.70
C SER A 126 7.13 -4.95 -2.16
N HIS A 127 6.05 -4.98 -2.96
CA HIS A 127 6.06 -4.52 -4.35
C HIS A 127 6.52 -3.05 -4.48
N LEU A 128 6.03 -2.16 -3.62
CA LEU A 128 6.46 -0.76 -3.59
C LEU A 128 7.92 -0.61 -3.16
N ARG A 129 8.37 -1.34 -2.13
CA ARG A 129 9.76 -1.33 -1.68
C ARG A 129 10.73 -1.84 -2.75
N HIS A 130 10.37 -2.89 -3.50
CA HIS A 130 11.17 -3.38 -4.64
C HIS A 130 11.29 -2.35 -5.77
N LYS A 131 10.28 -1.48 -5.93
CA LYS A 131 10.34 -0.31 -6.82
C LYS A 131 11.05 0.92 -6.20
N ASN A 132 11.76 0.73 -5.09
CA ASN A 132 12.49 1.77 -4.33
C ASN A 132 11.61 2.91 -3.78
N TRP A 133 10.31 2.68 -3.58
CA TRP A 133 9.48 3.64 -2.83
C TRP A 133 9.78 3.55 -1.33
N VAL A 134 9.85 4.70 -0.68
CA VAL A 134 9.71 4.75 0.78
C VAL A 134 8.23 4.61 1.10
N VAL A 135 7.87 3.57 1.84
CA VAL A 135 6.50 3.25 2.21
C VAL A 135 6.31 3.51 3.71
N ARG A 136 5.30 4.29 4.08
CA ARG A 136 4.93 4.56 5.48
C ARG A 136 3.43 4.34 5.69
N SER A 137 3.01 4.15 6.93
CA SER A 137 1.60 4.07 7.31
C SER A 137 0.79 5.25 6.75
N GLY A 138 -0.32 4.93 6.08
CA GLY A 138 -1.23 5.90 5.49
C GLY A 138 -2.38 6.35 6.39
N LEU A 139 -2.40 5.91 7.65
CA LEU A 139 -3.54 6.07 8.57
C LEU A 139 -4.03 7.52 8.70
N GLN A 140 -3.10 8.48 8.73
CA GLN A 140 -3.41 9.92 8.81
C GLN A 140 -4.18 10.47 7.59
N TYR A 141 -4.17 9.75 6.48
CA TYR A 141 -4.83 10.14 5.23
C TYR A 141 -5.99 9.20 4.88
N GLY A 142 -6.37 8.30 5.80
CA GLY A 142 -7.42 7.32 5.57
C GLY A 142 -7.07 6.35 4.44
N VAL A 143 -5.80 5.99 4.26
CA VAL A 143 -5.34 4.99 3.27
C VAL A 143 -4.38 4.01 3.95
N ASP A 144 -4.01 2.92 3.28
CA ASP A 144 -3.18 1.88 3.91
C ASP A 144 -1.73 2.34 4.01
N PHE A 145 -1.19 2.90 2.91
CA PHE A 145 0.17 3.43 2.87
C PHE A 145 0.26 4.81 2.22
N VAL A 146 1.38 5.48 2.44
CA VAL A 146 1.83 6.61 1.61
C VAL A 146 3.20 6.31 1.05
N ALA A 147 3.40 6.64 -0.23
CA ALA A 147 4.64 6.39 -0.94
C ALA A 147 5.39 7.69 -1.24
N TYR A 148 6.69 7.70 -0.93
CA TYR A 148 7.60 8.80 -1.21
C TYR A 148 8.72 8.34 -2.13
N ARG A 149 9.13 9.20 -3.07
CA ARG A 149 10.29 8.93 -3.93
C ARG A 149 11.62 8.93 -3.16
N HIS A 150 11.68 9.70 -2.09
CA HIS A 150 12.86 9.91 -1.25
C HIS A 150 12.42 10.06 0.21
N HIS A 151 13.37 10.29 1.11
CA HIS A 151 13.09 10.46 2.54
C HIS A 151 11.99 11.52 2.79
N PRO A 152 11.00 11.26 3.67
CA PRO A 152 9.91 12.19 4.00
C PRO A 152 10.33 13.57 4.53
N ALA A 153 11.60 13.75 4.93
CA ALA A 153 12.15 15.04 5.34
C ALA A 153 12.47 15.94 4.13
N LEU A 154 12.72 15.33 2.96
CA LEU A 154 13.16 16.02 1.75
C LEU A 154 12.02 16.28 0.76
N VAL A 155 11.05 15.37 0.69
CA VAL A 155 9.99 15.37 -0.33
C VAL A 155 8.62 15.10 0.30
N HIS A 156 7.56 15.64 -0.29
CA HIS A 156 6.20 15.22 0.02
C HIS A 156 5.90 13.85 -0.61
N SER A 157 5.06 13.05 0.04
CA SER A 157 4.54 11.81 -0.55
C SER A 157 3.86 12.11 -1.89
N GLU A 158 4.03 11.23 -2.86
CA GLU A 158 3.36 11.32 -4.14
C GLU A 158 2.01 10.61 -4.11
N TYR A 159 2.01 9.38 -3.58
CA TYR A 159 0.83 8.53 -3.58
C TYR A 159 0.25 8.32 -2.18
N ALA A 160 -1.07 8.35 -2.13
CA ALA A 160 -1.88 7.74 -1.09
C ALA A 160 -2.33 6.38 -1.62
N VAL A 161 -1.95 5.30 -0.95
CA VAL A 161 -2.00 3.93 -1.49
C VAL A 161 -3.09 3.13 -0.80
N LEU A 162 -3.97 2.53 -1.59
CA LEU A 162 -4.92 1.52 -1.16
C LEU A 162 -4.48 0.14 -1.65
N ALA A 163 -4.35 -0.80 -0.72
CA ALA A 163 -4.16 -2.19 -1.04
C ALA A 163 -5.54 -2.84 -1.24
N LEU A 164 -5.78 -3.46 -2.39
CA LEU A 164 -7.05 -4.11 -2.70
C LEU A 164 -6.78 -5.56 -3.12
N SER A 165 -7.69 -6.47 -2.77
CA SER A 165 -7.67 -7.82 -3.32
C SER A 165 -8.58 -7.88 -4.55
N GLU A 166 -8.18 -8.62 -5.58
CA GLU A 166 -9.09 -8.95 -6.68
C GLU A 166 -10.06 -10.07 -6.26
N GLY A 167 -11.33 -9.97 -6.69
CA GLY A 167 -12.38 -10.96 -6.45
C GLY A 167 -13.37 -10.64 -5.31
N ASP A 168 -14.39 -11.48 -5.18
CA ASP A 168 -15.51 -11.30 -4.24
C ASP A 168 -15.11 -11.42 -2.76
N ASN A 169 -13.98 -12.07 -2.49
CA ASN A 169 -13.40 -12.21 -1.16
C ASN A 169 -12.53 -11.01 -0.76
N ASP A 170 -12.86 -9.80 -1.24
CA ASP A 170 -12.11 -8.59 -0.88
C ASP A 170 -12.22 -8.34 0.64
N LEU A 171 -11.19 -8.79 1.34
CA LEU A 171 -11.05 -8.69 2.79
C LEU A 171 -10.92 -7.22 3.26
N ASN A 172 -10.62 -6.28 2.35
CA ASN A 172 -10.45 -4.87 2.69
C ASN A 172 -11.77 -4.08 2.59
N GLY A 173 -12.69 -4.49 1.72
CA GLY A 173 -14.02 -3.90 1.59
C GLY A 173 -14.02 -2.44 1.14
N ARG A 174 -12.93 -1.96 0.51
CA ARG A 174 -12.72 -0.55 0.19
C ARG A 174 -13.07 -0.25 -1.26
N LEU A 175 -13.60 0.95 -1.52
CA LEU A 175 -13.96 1.42 -2.87
C LEU A 175 -15.05 0.58 -3.55
N ARG A 176 -15.93 -0.09 -2.78
CA ARG A 176 -17.03 -0.89 -3.34
C ARG A 176 -18.14 -0.04 -3.94
N VAL A 177 -18.31 1.17 -3.43
CA VAL A 177 -19.32 2.13 -3.87
C VAL A 177 -18.68 3.43 -4.33
N TRP A 178 -19.33 4.13 -5.26
CA TRP A 178 -18.83 5.40 -5.81
C TRP A 178 -18.59 6.46 -4.73
N SER A 179 -19.38 6.48 -3.66
CA SER A 179 -19.17 7.39 -2.54
C SER A 179 -17.79 7.21 -1.90
N ASP A 180 -17.31 5.98 -1.75
CA ASP A 180 -15.99 5.70 -1.17
C ASP A 180 -14.87 6.23 -2.07
N VAL A 181 -15.03 6.05 -3.39
CA VAL A 181 -14.10 6.57 -4.39
C VAL A 181 -14.06 8.09 -4.31
N HIS A 182 -15.21 8.76 -4.31
CA HIS A 182 -15.30 10.21 -4.22
C HIS A 182 -14.71 10.76 -2.92
N CYS A 183 -15.05 10.14 -1.78
CA CYS A 183 -14.50 10.51 -0.47
C CYS A 183 -12.98 10.36 -0.45
N THR A 184 -12.46 9.21 -0.90
CA THR A 184 -11.01 8.95 -0.90
C THR A 184 -10.28 9.92 -1.82
N VAL A 185 -10.78 10.15 -3.04
CA VAL A 185 -10.19 11.13 -3.99
C VAL A 185 -10.23 12.55 -3.41
N ARG A 186 -11.30 12.92 -2.70
CA ARG A 186 -11.40 14.23 -2.03
C ARG A 186 -10.37 14.37 -0.92
N LEU A 187 -10.22 13.36 -0.07
CA LEU A 187 -9.22 13.33 1.01
C LEU A 187 -7.80 13.37 0.47
N CYS A 188 -7.49 12.59 -0.57
CA CYS A 188 -6.17 12.61 -1.19
C CYS A 188 -5.88 13.97 -1.84
N GLY A 189 -6.85 14.54 -2.55
CA GLY A 189 -6.71 15.82 -3.22
C GLY A 189 -6.48 17.00 -2.28
N SER A 190 -7.09 17.02 -1.08
CA SER A 190 -6.91 18.12 -0.11
C SER A 190 -5.48 18.22 0.43
N VAL A 191 -4.77 17.09 0.52
CA VAL A 191 -3.36 17.02 0.89
C VAL A 191 -2.44 16.83 -0.32
N ALA A 192 -2.99 17.12 -1.50
CA ALA A 192 -2.36 17.05 -2.81
C ALA A 192 -1.65 15.70 -3.08
N LYS A 193 -2.19 14.58 -2.64
CA LYS A 193 -1.69 13.24 -2.98
C LYS A 193 -2.52 12.65 -4.10
N THR A 194 -1.87 11.87 -4.95
CA THR A 194 -2.56 11.10 -5.98
C THR A 194 -2.99 9.76 -5.39
N LEU A 195 -4.26 9.37 -5.58
CA LEU A 195 -4.74 8.07 -5.13
C LEU A 195 -4.17 6.96 -6.05
N LEU A 196 -3.46 6.01 -5.45
CA LEU A 196 -2.93 4.82 -6.09
C LEU A 196 -3.63 3.60 -5.50
N THR A 197 -4.42 2.89 -6.30
CA THR A 197 -4.95 1.58 -5.92
C THR A 197 -3.99 0.51 -6.44
N VAL A 198 -3.53 -0.36 -5.55
CA VAL A 198 -2.70 -1.50 -5.88
C VAL A 198 -3.53 -2.75 -5.65
N ILE A 199 -3.94 -3.36 -6.75
CA ILE A 199 -4.82 -4.53 -6.77
C ILE A 199 -3.95 -5.77 -6.82
N VAL A 200 -4.15 -6.68 -5.86
CA VAL A 200 -3.43 -7.94 -5.75
C VAL A 200 -4.35 -9.07 -6.14
N ASN A 201 -3.96 -9.85 -7.14
CA ASN A 201 -4.66 -11.07 -7.52
C ASN A 201 -3.90 -12.27 -6.95
N SER A 202 -4.58 -13.05 -6.12
CA SER A 202 -4.03 -14.27 -5.51
C SER A 202 -4.01 -15.47 -6.45
N ASN A 203 -4.58 -15.36 -7.66
CA ASN A 203 -4.67 -16.40 -8.67
C ASN A 203 -5.26 -17.72 -8.14
N ASN A 204 -6.29 -17.61 -7.29
CA ASN A 204 -6.92 -18.72 -6.57
C ASN A 204 -5.98 -19.51 -5.65
N GLN A 205 -4.80 -18.98 -5.35
CA GLN A 205 -3.91 -19.57 -4.37
C GLN A 205 -4.25 -19.11 -2.96
N GLY A 206 -4.20 -20.05 -2.01
CA GLY A 206 -4.29 -19.73 -0.60
C GLY A 206 -3.11 -18.86 -0.15
N ALA A 207 -3.25 -18.20 0.99
CA ALA A 207 -2.16 -17.47 1.63
C ALA A 207 -1.44 -18.34 2.66
N ASN A 208 -1.26 -19.63 2.38
CA ASN A 208 -0.84 -20.60 3.40
C ASN A 208 0.63 -20.41 3.81
N CYS A 209 1.51 -20.07 2.88
CA CYS A 209 2.91 -19.83 3.16
C CYS A 209 3.41 -18.55 2.44
N PRO A 210 4.57 -18.01 2.86
CA PRO A 210 5.18 -16.85 2.21
C PRO A 210 5.46 -17.05 0.71
N SER A 211 5.82 -18.25 0.27
CA SER A 211 6.15 -18.53 -1.14
C SER A 211 4.95 -18.37 -2.08
N CYS A 212 3.71 -18.46 -1.59
CA CYS A 212 2.51 -18.15 -2.37
C CYS A 212 2.55 -16.74 -2.98
N LEU A 213 3.29 -15.80 -2.36
CA LEU A 213 3.44 -14.43 -2.85
C LEU A 213 4.11 -14.34 -4.21
N GLU A 214 4.90 -15.33 -4.62
CA GLU A 214 5.55 -15.36 -5.94
C GLU A 214 4.54 -15.50 -7.06
N HIS A 215 3.41 -16.16 -6.78
CA HIS A 215 2.32 -16.35 -7.74
C HIS A 215 1.33 -15.19 -7.77
N TYR A 216 1.43 -14.23 -6.85
CA TYR A 216 0.52 -13.10 -6.80
C TYR A 216 0.90 -12.07 -7.87
N THR A 217 -0.07 -11.68 -8.69
CA THR A 217 0.09 -10.58 -9.65
C THR A 217 -0.41 -9.27 -9.03
N VAL A 218 0.19 -8.15 -9.47
CA VAL A 218 -0.09 -6.82 -8.94
C VAL A 218 -0.41 -5.87 -10.08
N GLU A 219 -1.57 -5.22 -10.01
CA GLU A 219 -1.97 -4.15 -10.92
C GLU A 219 -2.00 -2.81 -10.20
N GLU A 220 -1.40 -1.78 -10.80
CA GLU A 220 -1.37 -0.43 -10.28
C GLU A 220 -2.33 0.46 -11.08
N ARG A 221 -3.30 1.09 -10.42
CA ARG A 221 -4.18 2.08 -11.04
C ARG A 221 -4.13 3.39 -10.29
N THR A 222 -3.98 4.47 -11.05
CA THR A 222 -4.01 5.81 -10.51
C THR A 222 -5.40 6.42 -10.70
N ILE A 223 -6.02 6.88 -9.62
CA ILE A 223 -7.31 7.56 -9.66
C ILE A 223 -7.07 9.04 -9.44
N THR A 224 -7.47 9.86 -10.42
CA THR A 224 -7.39 11.32 -10.35
C THR A 224 -8.76 11.93 -10.57
N ARG A 225 -8.94 13.15 -10.05
CA ARG A 225 -10.14 13.93 -10.33
C ARG A 225 -10.25 14.14 -11.85
N TRP A 226 -11.43 13.88 -12.39
CA TRP A 226 -11.73 14.25 -13.76
C TRP A 226 -11.54 15.76 -13.96
N ASN A 227 -10.77 16.14 -14.98
CA ASN A 227 -10.59 17.53 -15.37
C ASN A 227 -11.34 17.78 -16.68
N PRO A 228 -12.47 18.51 -16.65
CA PRO A 228 -13.26 18.82 -17.84
C PRO A 228 -12.45 19.52 -18.94
N GLU A 229 -11.49 20.38 -18.59
CA GLU A 229 -10.68 21.13 -19.55
C GLU A 229 -9.84 20.22 -20.44
N ARG A 230 -9.35 19.09 -19.90
CA ARG A 230 -8.58 18.10 -20.65
C ARG A 230 -9.44 17.20 -21.55
N SER A 231 -10.75 17.27 -21.40
CA SER A 231 -11.73 16.47 -22.14
C SER A 231 -12.56 17.30 -23.11
N ARG A 232 -12.36 18.62 -23.16
CA ARG A 232 -12.92 19.48 -24.19
C ARG A 232 -12.17 19.28 -25.51
N GLU A 233 -12.89 19.36 -26.62
CA GLU A 233 -12.25 19.49 -27.93
C GLU A 233 -11.40 20.77 -27.93
N ASP A 234 -10.16 20.66 -28.40
CA ASP A 234 -9.31 21.84 -28.59
C ASP A 234 -9.97 22.72 -29.65
N GLN A 235 -10.28 23.98 -29.30
CA GLN A 235 -10.77 24.97 -30.26
C GLN A 235 -9.68 25.43 -31.25
N THR A 236 -8.46 24.89 -31.15
CA THR A 236 -7.43 25.14 -32.15
C THR A 236 -7.72 24.29 -33.37
N GLY A 237 -8.22 24.94 -34.43
CA GLY A 237 -8.27 24.38 -35.78
C GLY A 237 -6.93 23.77 -36.22
N PRO A 238 -6.91 22.97 -37.30
CA PRO A 238 -5.81 22.10 -37.65
C PRO A 238 -4.50 22.89 -37.75
N LYS A 239 -3.61 22.70 -36.77
CA LYS A 239 -2.19 22.97 -36.96
C LYS A 239 -1.59 21.68 -37.49
N ASP A 240 -1.17 21.78 -38.73
CA ASP A 240 -0.49 20.76 -39.50
C ASP A 240 0.61 20.05 -38.67
N GLY A 241 0.71 18.73 -38.83
CA GLY A 241 1.84 17.95 -38.34
C GLY A 241 1.69 17.27 -36.97
N THR A 242 1.24 16.00 -37.03
CA THR A 242 1.74 14.87 -36.21
C THR A 242 1.48 14.88 -34.70
N LYS A 243 0.52 14.04 -34.26
CA LYS A 243 0.71 12.98 -33.23
C LYS A 243 -0.59 12.19 -33.05
N LYS A 244 -0.64 10.96 -33.56
CA LYS A 244 -1.62 9.95 -33.16
C LYS A 244 -1.34 9.59 -31.69
N ILE A 245 -2.18 10.06 -30.78
CA ILE A 245 -2.30 9.51 -29.43
C ILE A 245 -3.55 8.64 -29.46
N VAL A 246 -3.34 7.33 -29.41
CA VAL A 246 -4.39 6.32 -29.24
C VAL A 246 -5.03 6.56 -27.88
N LYS A 247 -6.32 6.91 -27.87
CA LYS A 247 -7.17 6.98 -26.68
C LYS A 247 -7.85 5.63 -26.52
N ASP A 248 -7.28 4.74 -25.72
CA ASP A 248 -8.02 3.59 -25.21
C ASP A 248 -8.91 4.08 -24.07
N TRP A 249 -10.21 4.18 -24.36
CA TRP A 249 -11.24 4.50 -23.39
C TRP A 249 -11.94 3.23 -22.91
N CYS A 250 -12.16 3.21 -21.59
CA CYS A 250 -13.04 2.33 -20.82
C CYS A 250 -14.04 1.50 -21.63
N ASN A 251 -13.69 0.26 -21.89
CA ASN A 251 -14.66 -0.82 -21.98
C ASN A 251 -14.19 -1.88 -20.98
N HIS A 252 -14.78 -1.91 -19.80
CA HIS A 252 -15.15 -3.11 -19.04
C HIS A 252 -15.83 -2.65 -17.74
N MET A 253 -16.96 -3.29 -17.44
CA MET A 253 -17.85 -3.08 -16.29
C MET A 253 -18.98 -2.05 -16.45
N THR A 254 -19.76 -2.19 -17.52
CA THR A 254 -21.21 -1.98 -17.43
C THR A 254 -21.89 -3.35 -17.45
N SER A 255 -22.24 -3.89 -16.27
CA SER A 255 -23.31 -4.88 -16.21
C SER A 255 -24.65 -4.15 -16.43
N PRO A 256 -25.57 -4.66 -17.27
CA PRO A 256 -26.84 -4.00 -17.48
C PRO A 256 -27.74 -4.18 -16.26
N CYS A 257 -28.22 -3.08 -15.69
CA CYS A 257 -29.43 -3.09 -14.89
C CYS A 257 -30.61 -3.49 -15.82
N THR A 258 -30.97 -4.77 -15.84
CA THR A 258 -32.26 -5.19 -16.42
C THR A 258 -33.36 -4.94 -15.41
N SER A 259 -34.02 -3.79 -15.54
CA SER A 259 -35.38 -3.59 -15.05
C SER A 259 -36.34 -3.74 -16.24
N GLN A 260 -37.13 -4.81 -16.28
CA GLN A 260 -38.36 -4.93 -17.09
C GLN A 260 -39.16 -6.11 -16.52
N SER A 261 -40.22 -5.83 -15.76
CA SER A 261 -41.61 -5.64 -16.20
C SER A 261 -42.43 -6.91 -15.99
N THR A 262 -43.04 -7.04 -14.80
CA THR A 262 -44.06 -8.05 -14.57
C THR A 262 -45.37 -7.54 -15.14
N LYS A 263 -45.84 -8.19 -16.21
CA LYS A 263 -47.12 -7.93 -16.84
C LYS A 263 -48.26 -8.24 -15.87
N HIS A 264 -49.18 -7.29 -15.72
CA HIS A 264 -50.53 -7.53 -15.23
C HIS A 264 -51.20 -8.59 -16.10
N ASN A 265 -51.74 -9.63 -15.47
CA ASN A 265 -52.79 -10.46 -16.04
C ASN A 265 -53.95 -10.52 -15.05
N ASP A 266 -55.07 -9.98 -15.49
CA ASP A 266 -56.37 -10.10 -14.86
C ASP A 266 -56.80 -11.58 -14.79
N LEU A 267 -57.28 -11.99 -13.62
CA LEU A 267 -58.15 -13.15 -13.47
C LEU A 267 -59.19 -12.84 -12.40
N ALA A 268 -60.40 -12.61 -12.90
CA ALA A 268 -61.62 -12.45 -12.13
C ALA A 268 -61.88 -13.70 -11.25
N GLY A 269 -62.22 -13.46 -9.99
CA GLY A 269 -62.57 -14.50 -9.03
C GLY A 269 -63.49 -13.93 -7.95
N THR A 270 -64.77 -13.95 -8.22
CA THR A 270 -65.88 -13.57 -7.35
C THR A 270 -65.96 -14.50 -6.13
N VAL A 271 -65.88 -14.00 -4.89
CA VAL A 271 -66.46 -14.67 -3.72
C VAL A 271 -67.08 -13.66 -2.75
N LYS A 272 -68.32 -13.98 -2.37
CA LYS A 272 -69.32 -13.23 -1.62
C LYS A 272 -68.98 -12.98 -0.14
N ASP A 273 -69.42 -11.83 0.35
CA ASP A 273 -69.78 -11.57 1.75
C ASP A 273 -70.75 -12.63 2.28
N LYS A 274 -70.49 -13.11 3.51
CA LYS A 274 -71.51 -13.42 4.54
C LYS A 274 -70.87 -13.49 5.92
N GLY A 275 -71.44 -12.73 6.87
CA GLY A 275 -71.47 -13.08 8.30
C GLY A 275 -70.47 -12.36 9.17
#